data_AF-A0A6D1A6Q2-F1
#
_entry.id   AF-A0A6D1A6Q2-F1
#
_cell.length_a   1.000
_cell.length_b   1.000
_cell.length_c   1.000
_cell.angle_alpha   90.00
_cell.angle_beta   90.00
_cell.angle_gamma   90.00
#
_symmetry.space_group_name_H-M   'P 1'
#
loop_
_entity.id
_entity.type
_entity.pdbx_description
1 polymer ?
#
loop_
_entity_poly.entity_id
_entity_poly.type
_entity_poly.pdbx_seq_one_letter_code
_entity_poly.pdbx_strand_id
1 'polypeptide(L)'
;LSDPTAKMSKSEKTSKGTIYLNDDPEVAYKKIMKSVTDSENKVYISNDKPGILNLLNIYAALTNISLIEAETKFKDSNYAEFKTAVATV
;
A
#
# COMPACT_ATOMS: atom_id res chain seq x y z
N LEU A 1 4.07 7.15 -0.59
CA LEU A 1 3.64 6.10 -1.56
C LEU A 1 4.54 6.04 -2.79
N SER A 2 4.99 7.17 -3.32
CA SER A 2 5.97 7.23 -4.41
C SER A 2 7.40 6.91 -3.96
N ASP A 3 7.74 7.22 -2.71
CA ASP A 3 8.95 6.74 -2.05
C ASP A 3 8.53 5.91 -0.83
N PRO A 4 8.82 4.59 -0.82
CA PRO A 4 8.47 3.73 0.30
C PRO A 4 9.47 3.82 1.47
N THR A 5 10.64 4.46 1.28
CA THR A 5 11.65 4.67 2.32
C THR A 5 11.41 5.94 3.13
N ALA A 6 10.68 6.89 2.54
CA ALA A 6 10.30 8.14 3.19
C ALA A 6 8.96 7.99 3.94
N LYS A 7 8.86 8.66 5.10
CA LYS A 7 7.58 8.79 5.83
C LYS A 7 6.62 9.65 5.02
N MET A 8 5.36 9.18 4.85
CA MET A 8 4.31 10.00 4.24
C MET A 8 4.19 11.34 4.98
N SER A 9 4.27 12.43 4.25
CA SER A 9 4.22 13.78 4.81
C SER A 9 3.23 14.67 4.06
N LYS A 10 2.45 15.42 4.84
CA LYS A 10 1.53 16.44 4.34
C LYS A 10 2.24 17.59 3.62
N SER A 11 3.51 17.82 3.91
CA SER A 11 4.31 18.90 3.30
C SER A 11 5.09 18.48 2.06
N GLU A 12 4.95 17.23 1.60
CA GLU A 12 5.59 16.82 0.35
C GLU A 12 5.07 17.64 -0.82
N LYS A 13 5.99 18.11 -1.67
CA LYS A 13 5.66 18.88 -2.87
C LYS A 13 4.86 18.07 -3.90
N THR A 14 4.87 16.73 -3.79
CA THR A 14 4.14 15.86 -4.70
C THR A 14 2.88 15.31 -4.01
N SER A 15 1.72 15.56 -4.59
CA SER A 15 0.43 15.05 -4.06
C SER A 15 0.28 13.53 -4.16
N LYS A 16 1.20 12.84 -4.85
CA LYS A 16 1.18 11.39 -5.07
C LYS A 16 1.74 10.58 -3.88
N GLY A 17 2.49 11.23 -2.99
CA GLY A 17 3.16 10.57 -1.86
C GLY A 17 2.23 10.23 -0.68
N THR A 18 1.10 10.92 -0.57
CA THR A 18 0.21 10.88 0.61
C THR A 18 -1.25 10.72 0.19
N ILE A 19 -2.00 9.90 0.93
CA ILE A 19 -3.47 9.81 0.84
C ILE A 19 -4.07 10.66 1.96
N TYR A 20 -4.94 11.58 1.61
CA TYR A 20 -5.68 12.40 2.57
C TYR A 20 -7.06 11.81 2.82
N LEU A 21 -7.58 12.00 4.03
CA LEU A 21 -8.93 11.53 4.40
C LEU A 21 -10.05 12.18 3.58
N ASN A 22 -9.77 13.36 3.02
CA ASN A 22 -10.68 14.11 2.17
C ASN A 22 -10.29 14.04 0.68
N ASP A 23 -9.39 13.12 0.30
CA ASP A 23 -9.19 12.82 -1.12
C ASP A 23 -10.49 12.22 -1.68
N ASP A 24 -10.80 12.57 -2.93
CA ASP A 24 -11.82 11.85 -3.68
C ASP A 24 -11.45 10.34 -3.74
N PRO A 25 -12.40 9.41 -3.55
CA PRO A 25 -12.11 7.98 -3.55
C PRO A 25 -11.35 7.52 -4.80
N GLU A 26 -11.65 8.07 -5.98
CA GLU A 26 -10.98 7.74 -7.23
C GLU A 26 -9.52 8.23 -7.24
N VAL A 27 -9.25 9.35 -6.57
CA VAL A 27 -7.89 9.86 -6.40
C VAL A 27 -7.08 8.99 -5.44
N ALA A 28 -7.67 8.60 -4.31
CA ALA A 28 -7.04 7.68 -3.35
C ALA A 28 -6.74 6.33 -4.01
N TYR A 29 -7.71 5.78 -4.75
CA TYR A 29 -7.55 4.56 -5.54
C TYR A 29 -6.36 4.65 -6.49
N LYS A 30 -6.29 5.71 -7.31
CA LYS A 30 -5.18 5.94 -8.25
C LYS A 30 -3.82 6.07 -7.56
N LYS A 31 -3.76 6.63 -6.35
CA LYS A 31 -2.51 6.73 -5.58
C LYS A 31 -2.03 5.37 -5.08
N ILE A 32 -2.92 4.51 -4.58
CA ILE A 32 -2.58 3.13 -4.19
C ILE A 32 -2.08 2.35 -5.41
N MET A 33 -2.82 2.41 -6.53
CA MET A 33 -2.46 1.66 -7.74
C MET A 33 -1.10 2.07 -8.31
N LYS A 34 -0.71 3.35 -8.18
CA LYS A 34 0.57 3.89 -8.65
C LYS A 34 1.70 3.84 -7.61
N SER A 35 1.45 3.25 -6.43
CA SER A 35 2.48 3.11 -5.39
C SER A 35 3.67 2.31 -5.90
N VAL A 36 4.88 2.70 -5.45
CA VAL A 36 6.11 2.01 -5.83
C VAL A 36 6.23 0.71 -5.04
N THR A 37 6.48 -0.38 -5.77
CA THR A 37 6.73 -1.73 -5.26
C THR A 37 8.00 -2.27 -5.92
N ASP A 38 8.51 -3.38 -5.42
CA ASP A 38 9.61 -4.11 -6.07
C ASP A 38 9.14 -4.86 -7.33
N SER A 39 10.01 -5.69 -7.89
CA SER A 39 9.77 -6.45 -9.14
C SER A 39 9.54 -7.95 -8.92
N GLU A 40 9.54 -8.45 -7.68
CA GLU A 40 9.45 -9.89 -7.39
C GLU A 40 8.04 -10.44 -7.59
N ASN A 41 7.01 -9.58 -7.53
CA ASN A 41 5.60 -9.94 -7.63
C ASN A 41 5.14 -10.97 -6.58
N LYS A 42 5.61 -10.82 -5.33
CA LYS A 42 5.20 -11.63 -4.18
C LYS A 42 4.90 -10.78 -2.98
N VAL A 43 3.78 -11.02 -2.31
CA VAL A 43 3.33 -10.24 -1.15
C VAL A 43 3.71 -10.97 0.13
N TYR A 44 4.69 -10.45 0.86
CA TYR A 44 5.12 -10.96 2.15
C TYR A 44 5.80 -9.88 3.00
N ILE A 45 5.90 -10.11 4.30
CA ILE A 45 6.50 -9.20 5.27
C ILE A 45 8.03 -9.28 5.13
N SER A 46 8.64 -8.19 4.67
CA SER A 46 10.09 -8.04 4.65
C SER A 46 10.49 -6.58 4.73
N ASN A 47 11.56 -6.30 5.48
CA ASN A 47 12.17 -4.98 5.54
C ASN A 47 12.82 -4.58 4.21
N ASP A 48 13.20 -5.55 3.38
CA ASP A 48 13.75 -5.31 2.04
C ASP A 48 12.68 -4.94 1.02
N LYS A 49 11.39 -5.03 1.40
CA LYS A 49 10.23 -4.75 0.55
C LYS A 49 9.36 -3.64 1.16
N PRO A 50 9.92 -2.43 1.38
CA PRO A 50 9.24 -1.38 2.14
C PRO A 50 7.91 -0.93 1.50
N GLY A 51 7.80 -1.00 0.16
CA GLY A 51 6.56 -0.68 -0.54
C GLY A 51 5.44 -1.68 -0.24
N ILE A 52 5.75 -2.98 -0.28
CA ILE A 52 4.81 -4.06 0.04
C ILE A 52 4.44 -4.03 1.51
N LEU A 53 5.44 -3.89 2.39
CA LEU A 53 5.23 -3.80 3.83
C LEU A 53 4.33 -2.62 4.20
N ASN A 54 4.53 -1.44 3.59
CA ASN A 54 3.69 -0.28 3.83
C ASN A 54 2.23 -0.52 3.40
N LEU A 55 2.00 -1.15 2.24
CA LEU A 55 0.63 -1.46 1.78
C LEU A 55 -0.04 -2.55 2.65
N LEU A 56 0.70 -3.55 3.11
CA LEU A 56 0.20 -4.56 4.05
C LEU A 56 -0.23 -3.91 5.36
N ASN A 57 0.56 -2.97 5.89
CA ASN A 57 0.19 -2.22 7.09
C ASN A 57 -1.09 -1.39 6.89
N ILE A 58 -1.24 -0.72 5.74
CA ILE A 58 -2.46 0.04 5.43
C ILE A 58 -3.68 -0.89 5.40
N TYR A 59 -3.59 -2.00 4.68
CA TYR A 59 -4.68 -2.98 4.60
C TYR A 59 -5.06 -3.51 5.98
N ALA A 60 -4.06 -3.99 6.73
CA ALA A 60 -4.24 -4.55 8.07
C ALA A 60 -4.94 -3.56 9.01
N ALA A 61 -4.53 -2.29 8.98
CA ALA A 61 -5.11 -1.23 9.80
C ALA A 61 -6.56 -0.91 9.39
N LEU A 62 -6.88 -0.87 8.10
CA LEU A 62 -8.23 -0.54 7.61
C LEU A 62 -9.22 -1.71 7.81
N THR A 63 -8.76 -2.96 7.72
CA THR A 63 -9.60 -4.15 7.98
C THR A 63 -9.60 -4.61 9.43
N ASN A 64 -8.82 -3.98 10.30
CA ASN A 64 -8.65 -4.37 11.69
C ASN A 64 -8.21 -5.85 11.86
N ILE A 65 -7.20 -6.27 11.08
CA ILE A 65 -6.55 -7.59 11.19
C ILE A 65 -5.06 -7.42 11.46
N SER A 66 -4.38 -8.49 11.87
CA SER A 66 -2.92 -8.47 12.05
C SER A 66 -2.16 -8.47 10.73
N LEU A 67 -0.91 -8.00 10.77
CA LEU A 67 -0.04 -7.99 9.60
C LEU A 67 0.21 -9.40 9.03
N ILE A 68 0.27 -10.42 9.91
CA ILE A 68 0.45 -11.83 9.55
C ILE A 68 -0.78 -12.38 8.83
N GLU A 69 -1.99 -12.00 9.28
CA GLU A 69 -3.24 -12.36 8.59
C GLU A 69 -3.32 -11.71 7.21
N ALA A 70 -2.91 -10.45 7.09
CA ALA A 70 -2.85 -9.76 5.80
C ALA A 70 -1.86 -10.42 4.83
N GLU A 71 -0.65 -10.76 5.29
CA GLU A 71 0.33 -11.52 4.51
C GLU A 71 -0.25 -12.86 4.04
N THR A 72 -0.82 -13.63 4.96
CA THR A 72 -1.40 -14.95 4.65
C THR A 72 -2.51 -14.83 3.60
N LYS A 73 -3.34 -13.79 3.69
CA LYS A 73 -4.42 -13.53 2.73
C LYS A 73 -3.91 -13.29 1.31
N PHE A 74 -2.77 -12.62 1.17
CA PHE A 74 -2.24 -12.19 -0.14
C PHE A 74 -1.04 -13.01 -0.62
N LYS A 75 -0.66 -14.11 0.08
CA LYS A 75 0.54 -14.89 -0.25
C LYS A 75 0.60 -15.34 -1.72
N ASP A 76 -0.56 -15.66 -2.29
CA ASP A 76 -0.73 -16.18 -3.65
C ASP A 76 -1.20 -15.10 -4.64
N SER A 77 -1.40 -13.86 -4.18
CA SER A 77 -1.86 -12.74 -5.01
C SER A 77 -0.70 -12.06 -5.72
N ASN A 78 -0.96 -11.58 -6.94
CA ASN A 78 -0.05 -10.67 -7.63
C ASN A 78 -0.22 -9.21 -7.14
N TYR A 79 0.69 -8.32 -7.55
CA TYR A 79 0.65 -6.92 -7.12
C TYR A 79 -0.56 -6.14 -7.60
N ALA A 80 -1.15 -6.48 -8.75
CA ALA A 80 -2.33 -5.80 -9.25
C ALA A 80 -3.55 -6.13 -8.38
N GLU A 81 -3.77 -7.41 -8.09
CA GLU A 81 -4.81 -7.89 -7.19
C GLU A 81 -4.65 -7.32 -5.78
N PHE A 82 -3.43 -7.39 -5.24
CA PHE A 82 -3.12 -6.86 -3.93
C PHE A 82 -3.39 -5.35 -3.84
N LYS A 83 -2.85 -4.55 -4.77
CA LYS A 83 -3.08 -3.09 -4.79
C LYS A 83 -4.56 -2.76 -4.96
N THR A 84 -5.29 -3.52 -5.77
CA THR A 84 -6.74 -3.33 -5.93
C THR A 84 -7.45 -3.56 -4.61
N ALA A 85 -7.13 -4.65 -3.90
CA ALA A 85 -7.73 -4.96 -2.60
C ALA A 85 -7.42 -3.89 -1.54
N VAL A 86 -6.20 -3.34 -1.50
CA VAL A 86 -5.87 -2.22 -0.61
C VAL A 86 -6.57 -0.92 -1.02
N ALA A 87 -6.83 -0.72 -2.30
CA ALA A 87 -7.46 0.50 -2.81
C ALA A 87 -8.98 0.54 -2.60
N THR A 88 -9.63 -0.61 -2.39
CA THR A 88 -11.09 -0.72 -2.27
C THR A 88 -11.59 -0.98 -0.84
N VAL A 89 -10.68 -1.05 0.12
CA VAL A 89 -10.98 -1.37 1.52
C VAL A 89 -11.42 -0.16 2.32
#